data_AF-A0A2W4RVK7-F1
#
_entry.id   AF-A0A2W4RVK7-F1
#
_cell.length_a   1.000
_cell.length_b   1.000
_cell.length_c   1.000
_cell.angle_alpha   90.00
_cell.angle_beta   90.00
_cell.angle_gamma   90.00
#
_symmetry.space_group_name_H-M   'P 1'
#
loop_
_entity.id
_entity.type
_entity.pdbx_description
1 polymer ?
#
loop_
_entity_poly.entity_id
_entity_poly.type
_entity_poly.pdbx_seq_one_letter_code
_entity_poly.pdbx_strand_id
1 'polypeptide(L)'
;GTDPDLDVTVFWRDWSGDSPPHGDDLDGPPLDPALEGCPVSFVRVQEMLKTNNAKAWLWDDEAECWERVNPQDIRPGMLVVLKREVGGYDETLGWTGDKSDKLDEVPRVGRGTTLRDDARSEAGYWSKLEDHLRDAHWEAEKLCDSLGFTDGAEPCAHCKQLDLTHRQERCPLRASVVNSAALHDLGKAHPQWQAALPDRSGIPDALLAKSPRVVAVDVTGDASAVRAAFAKLRPLARPLPDEACRCGREEGIRLRWAIDDRLTEAELKTLRAVSGVRRARHLPFWPGLRHEVASALAMWRKYHESETKPYPALAVYLAAAHHGKARTVMRSTTPNGDDVFGVPSVPGVLTLGNEEWPLDFSIAKDGAEGRWEGDEFVMIGPGWTGLVADLLGPWRPEEKSESGAVPEDEPRHLGPFALAYLEALVRIADWRASERPSVSVKPSRMNRRGESGIEVSHGVMTEVPS
;
A
#
# COMPACT_ATOMS: atom_id res chain seq x y z
N GLY A 1 10.36 5.09 -25.28
CA GLY A 1 9.90 5.32 -26.66
C GLY A 1 9.51 6.78 -26.79
N THR A 2 8.94 7.20 -27.93
CA THR A 2 8.40 8.56 -28.11
C THR A 2 6.90 8.64 -27.82
N ASP A 3 6.25 7.50 -27.54
CA ASP A 3 4.84 7.39 -27.21
C ASP A 3 4.68 6.53 -25.93
N PRO A 4 4.42 7.14 -24.76
CA PRO A 4 4.27 6.42 -23.50
C PRO A 4 3.09 5.43 -23.51
N ASP A 5 2.10 5.61 -24.39
CA ASP A 5 0.93 4.73 -24.50
C ASP A 5 1.26 3.41 -25.21
N LEU A 6 2.43 3.31 -25.85
CA LEU A 6 2.94 2.11 -26.53
C LEU A 6 4.18 1.51 -25.87
N ASP A 7 4.63 2.08 -24.75
CA ASP A 7 5.85 1.65 -24.09
C ASP A 7 5.59 0.57 -23.04
N VAL A 8 6.56 -0.33 -22.92
CA VAL A 8 6.77 -1.25 -21.81
C VAL A 8 7.89 -0.67 -20.97
N THR A 9 7.78 -0.77 -19.66
CA THR A 9 8.88 -0.34 -18.77
C THR A 9 9.74 -1.55 -18.43
N VAL A 10 11.00 -1.50 -18.85
CA VAL A 10 11.98 -2.59 -18.75
C VAL A 10 12.93 -2.33 -17.58
N PHE A 11 13.24 -3.37 -16.81
CA PHE A 11 14.22 -3.36 -15.74
C PHE A 11 15.26 -4.45 -15.94
N TRP A 12 16.45 -4.25 -15.39
CA TRP A 12 17.51 -5.24 -15.37
C TRP A 12 17.82 -5.63 -13.92
N ARG A 13 17.92 -6.93 -13.68
CA ARG A 13 18.24 -7.52 -12.37
C ARG A 13 19.20 -8.69 -12.51
N ASP A 14 19.90 -9.00 -11.42
CA ASP A 14 20.83 -10.13 -11.34
C ASP A 14 20.26 -11.30 -10.51
N TRP A 15 20.55 -12.53 -10.95
CA TRP A 15 20.24 -13.78 -10.24
C TRP A 15 21.05 -14.97 -10.78
N SER A 16 21.17 -16.03 -9.97
CA SER A 16 21.82 -17.28 -10.39
C SER A 16 20.87 -18.18 -11.17
N GLY A 17 21.40 -18.91 -12.15
CA GLY A 17 20.62 -19.84 -12.95
C GLY A 17 19.74 -19.18 -14.02
N ASP A 18 18.76 -19.94 -14.48
CA ASP A 18 18.01 -19.69 -15.71
C ASP A 18 16.68 -18.95 -15.51
N SER A 19 16.23 -18.86 -14.26
CA SER A 19 14.97 -18.27 -13.81
C SER A 19 15.20 -17.51 -12.50
N PRO A 20 14.45 -16.44 -12.21
CA PRO A 20 14.49 -15.78 -10.91
C PRO A 20 14.21 -16.77 -9.77
N PRO A 21 14.77 -16.53 -8.57
CA PRO A 21 14.51 -17.34 -7.41
C PRO A 21 13.09 -17.10 -6.85
N HIS A 22 12.70 -17.86 -5.83
CA HIS A 22 11.40 -17.74 -5.17
C HIS A 22 11.55 -17.45 -3.67
N GLY A 23 10.50 -16.94 -3.05
CA GLY A 23 10.40 -16.79 -1.60
C GLY A 23 11.49 -15.90 -1.02
N ASP A 24 12.21 -16.40 -0.02
CA ASP A 24 13.23 -15.64 0.71
C ASP A 24 14.49 -15.33 -0.12
N ASP A 25 14.70 -16.04 -1.22
CA ASP A 25 15.84 -15.83 -2.12
C ASP A 25 15.63 -14.62 -3.06
N LEU A 26 14.44 -14.00 -3.04
CA LEU A 26 14.16 -12.68 -3.63
C LEU A 26 14.64 -11.56 -2.70
N ASP A 27 15.97 -11.38 -2.65
CA ASP A 27 16.64 -10.53 -1.66
C ASP A 27 17.06 -9.14 -2.18
N GLY A 28 16.72 -8.83 -3.42
CA GLY A 28 16.92 -7.53 -4.04
C GLY A 28 15.94 -6.43 -3.60
N PRO A 29 16.22 -5.17 -3.96
CA PRO A 29 15.28 -4.07 -3.72
C PRO A 29 14.01 -4.22 -4.57
N PRO A 30 12.89 -3.61 -4.13
CA PRO A 30 11.70 -3.45 -4.97
C PRO A 30 12.01 -2.74 -6.29
N LEU A 31 11.14 -2.89 -7.29
CA LEU A 31 11.23 -2.11 -8.52
C LEU A 31 10.84 -0.65 -8.27
N ASP A 32 11.61 0.30 -8.82
CA ASP A 32 11.27 1.73 -8.82
C ASP A 32 11.20 2.27 -10.26
N PRO A 33 9.99 2.28 -10.88
CA PRO A 33 9.83 2.76 -12.25
C PRO A 33 10.35 4.18 -12.50
N ALA A 34 10.38 5.05 -11.48
CA ALA A 34 10.83 6.42 -11.63
C ALA A 34 12.36 6.57 -11.64
N LEU A 35 13.09 5.65 -11.00
CA LEU A 35 14.54 5.73 -10.86
C LEU A 35 15.32 4.84 -11.84
N GLU A 36 14.75 3.70 -12.22
CA GLU A 36 15.49 2.65 -12.96
C GLU A 36 14.69 2.04 -14.11
N GLY A 37 13.41 2.38 -14.27
CA GLY A 37 12.58 1.89 -15.37
C GLY A 37 12.99 2.52 -16.69
N CYS A 38 13.29 1.69 -17.70
CA CYS A 38 13.50 2.17 -19.08
C CYS A 38 12.23 2.00 -19.91
N PRO A 39 11.55 3.08 -20.33
CA PRO A 39 10.39 2.98 -21.22
C PRO A 39 10.84 2.69 -22.65
N VAL A 40 10.38 1.56 -23.19
CA VAL A 40 10.77 1.05 -24.51
C VAL A 40 9.53 0.62 -25.27
N SER A 41 9.45 0.93 -26.55
CA SER A 41 8.36 0.45 -27.41
C SER A 41 8.24 -1.06 -27.28
N PHE A 42 7.04 -1.55 -26.98
CA PHE A 42 6.83 -2.99 -26.74
C PHE A 42 7.33 -3.82 -27.93
N VAL A 43 7.15 -3.34 -29.17
CA VAL A 43 7.62 -4.01 -30.39
C VAL A 43 9.13 -4.23 -30.38
N ARG A 44 9.91 -3.21 -29.99
CA ARG A 44 11.38 -3.31 -29.92
C ARG A 44 11.83 -4.31 -28.86
N VAL A 45 11.12 -4.37 -27.73
CA VAL A 45 11.38 -5.39 -26.69
C VAL A 45 11.07 -6.79 -27.23
N GLN A 46 9.92 -6.97 -27.90
CA GLN A 46 9.53 -8.23 -28.50
C GLN A 46 10.54 -8.73 -29.54
N GLU A 47 11.01 -7.84 -30.42
CA GLU A 47 12.01 -8.13 -31.45
C GLU A 47 13.36 -8.53 -30.84
N MET A 48 13.84 -7.79 -29.83
CA MET A 48 15.09 -8.10 -29.14
C MET A 48 15.02 -9.47 -28.46
N LEU A 49 13.94 -9.74 -27.71
CA LEU A 49 13.76 -11.02 -27.02
C LEU A 49 13.70 -12.20 -27.99
N LYS A 50 13.02 -12.05 -29.13
CA LYS A 50 12.97 -13.07 -30.19
C LYS A 50 14.35 -13.29 -30.83
N THR A 51 15.01 -12.21 -31.23
CA THR A 51 16.31 -12.25 -31.92
C THR A 51 17.39 -12.87 -31.04
N ASN A 52 17.38 -12.54 -29.75
CA ASN A 52 18.37 -13.01 -28.79
C ASN A 52 17.97 -14.32 -28.08
N ASN A 53 16.80 -14.89 -28.40
CA ASN A 53 16.21 -16.01 -27.67
C ASN A 53 16.23 -15.80 -26.14
N ALA A 54 15.96 -14.57 -25.71
CA ALA A 54 16.05 -14.14 -24.33
C ALA A 54 14.71 -14.32 -23.61
N LYS A 55 14.79 -14.44 -22.28
CA LYS A 55 13.61 -14.57 -21.40
C LYS A 55 13.29 -13.22 -20.76
N ALA A 56 12.00 -12.94 -20.63
CA ALA A 56 11.48 -11.83 -19.86
C ALA A 56 10.55 -12.34 -18.76
N TRP A 57 10.45 -11.58 -17.67
CA TRP A 57 9.74 -11.97 -16.46
C TRP A 57 8.77 -10.88 -16.03
N LEU A 58 7.56 -11.30 -15.64
CA LEU A 58 6.52 -10.45 -15.05
C LEU A 58 6.26 -10.94 -13.63
N TRP A 59 5.97 -10.02 -12.72
CA TRP A 59 5.63 -10.39 -11.35
C TRP A 59 4.17 -10.85 -11.27
N ASP A 60 3.94 -12.05 -10.76
CA ASP A 60 2.63 -12.51 -10.31
C ASP A 60 2.50 -12.22 -8.80
N ASP A 61 1.65 -11.25 -8.47
CA ASP A 61 1.35 -10.87 -7.09
C ASP A 61 0.56 -11.94 -6.32
N GLU A 62 -0.22 -12.79 -6.98
CA GLU A 62 -1.02 -13.83 -6.33
C GLU A 62 -0.13 -15.00 -5.90
N ALA A 63 0.73 -15.45 -6.81
CA ALA A 63 1.71 -16.51 -6.56
C ALA A 63 2.99 -16.01 -5.85
N GLU A 64 3.17 -14.69 -5.72
CA GLU A 64 4.37 -14.03 -5.20
C GLU A 64 5.66 -14.54 -5.87
N CYS A 65 5.63 -14.67 -7.20
CA CYS A 65 6.78 -15.11 -7.96
C CYS A 65 6.91 -14.43 -9.32
N TRP A 66 8.11 -14.55 -9.91
CA TRP A 66 8.36 -14.09 -11.26
C TRP A 66 7.95 -15.18 -12.25
N GLU A 67 6.98 -14.85 -13.10
CA GLU A 67 6.51 -15.71 -14.17
C GLU A 67 7.13 -15.32 -15.51
N ARG A 68 7.40 -16.31 -16.35
CA ARG A 68 7.95 -16.07 -17.67
C ARG A 68 6.86 -15.54 -18.59
N VAL A 69 7.11 -14.41 -19.24
CA VAL A 69 6.24 -13.88 -20.31
C VAL A 69 6.84 -14.20 -21.67
N ASN A 70 6.02 -14.69 -22.60
CA ASN A 70 6.47 -14.88 -23.98
C ASN A 70 6.56 -13.51 -24.67
N PRO A 71 7.50 -13.31 -25.61
CA PRO A 71 7.62 -12.04 -26.33
C PRO A 71 6.29 -11.59 -26.93
N GLN A 72 5.54 -12.49 -27.57
CA GLN A 72 4.25 -12.18 -28.20
C GLN A 72 3.14 -11.76 -27.23
N ASP A 73 3.31 -11.95 -25.91
CA ASP A 73 2.33 -11.61 -24.88
C ASP A 73 2.64 -10.27 -24.20
N ILE A 74 3.81 -9.68 -24.48
CA ILE A 74 4.18 -8.35 -24.00
C ILE A 74 3.28 -7.29 -24.65
N ARG A 75 2.66 -6.44 -23.84
CA ARG A 75 1.74 -5.37 -24.25
C ARG A 75 2.18 -4.02 -23.65
N PRO A 76 1.78 -2.89 -24.25
CA PRO A 76 1.98 -1.58 -23.64
C PRO A 76 1.51 -1.52 -22.19
N GLY A 77 2.20 -0.73 -21.36
CA GLY A 77 1.93 -0.56 -19.93
C GLY A 77 2.49 -1.66 -19.03
N MET A 78 3.01 -2.76 -19.57
CA MET A 78 3.62 -3.82 -18.76
C MET A 78 4.95 -3.38 -18.13
N LEU A 79 5.24 -3.94 -16.95
CA LEU A 79 6.55 -3.90 -16.29
C LEU A 79 7.23 -5.26 -16.49
N VAL A 80 8.39 -5.29 -17.15
CA VAL A 80 9.12 -6.53 -17.40
C VAL A 80 10.53 -6.47 -16.85
N VAL A 81 10.97 -7.56 -16.22
CA VAL A 81 12.33 -7.74 -15.74
C VAL A 81 13.11 -8.63 -16.71
N LEU A 82 14.28 -8.16 -17.09
CA LEU A 82 15.28 -8.89 -17.83
C LEU A 82 16.45 -9.24 -16.92
N LYS A 83 17.10 -10.36 -17.22
CA LYS A 83 18.37 -10.69 -16.58
C LYS A 83 19.44 -9.76 -17.09
N ARG A 84 20.36 -9.32 -16.22
CA ARG A 84 21.50 -8.47 -16.59
C ARG A 84 22.18 -8.92 -17.89
N GLU A 85 22.42 -10.23 -18.05
CA GLU A 85 23.16 -10.78 -19.20
C GLU A 85 22.40 -10.72 -20.52
N VAL A 86 21.09 -10.43 -20.50
CA VAL A 86 20.29 -10.21 -21.73
C VAL A 86 20.80 -8.98 -22.49
N GLY A 87 21.29 -7.96 -21.78
CA GLY A 87 21.75 -6.71 -22.37
C GLY A 87 20.61 -5.87 -22.97
N GLY A 88 20.94 -5.08 -23.99
CA GLY A 88 20.01 -4.19 -24.69
C GLY A 88 19.94 -2.78 -24.11
N TYR A 89 20.78 -2.45 -23.13
CA TYR A 89 20.79 -1.16 -22.46
C TYR A 89 22.22 -0.72 -22.14
N ASP A 90 22.52 0.52 -22.51
CA ASP A 90 23.77 1.21 -22.20
C ASP A 90 23.49 2.38 -21.24
N GLU A 91 24.37 2.60 -20.26
CA GLU A 91 24.18 3.63 -19.23
C GLU A 91 24.15 5.06 -19.78
N THR A 92 24.79 5.31 -20.92
CA THR A 92 24.84 6.63 -21.58
C THR A 92 23.84 6.77 -22.71
N LEU A 93 23.59 5.70 -23.48
CA LEU A 93 22.71 5.75 -24.66
C LEU A 93 21.27 5.34 -24.35
N GLY A 94 21.03 4.69 -23.21
CA GLY A 94 19.74 4.12 -22.85
C GLY A 94 19.47 2.81 -23.60
N TRP A 95 18.22 2.60 -24.04
CA TRP A 95 17.86 1.38 -24.78
C TRP A 95 18.51 1.33 -26.18
N THR A 96 19.38 0.36 -26.38
CA THR A 96 20.04 0.08 -27.67
C THR A 96 19.44 -1.14 -28.36
N GLY A 97 19.00 -2.13 -27.58
CA GLY A 97 18.58 -3.44 -28.08
C GLY A 97 19.74 -4.36 -28.46
N ASP A 98 21.00 -3.92 -28.33
CA ASP A 98 22.17 -4.77 -28.57
C ASP A 98 22.51 -5.58 -27.32
N LYS A 99 22.67 -6.91 -27.50
CA LYS A 99 23.03 -7.81 -26.42
C LYS A 99 24.44 -7.57 -25.86
N SER A 100 25.33 -6.87 -26.59
CA SER A 100 26.63 -6.50 -26.07
C SER A 100 26.54 -5.42 -24.99
N ASP A 101 25.50 -4.59 -25.05
CA ASP A 101 25.34 -3.45 -24.17
C ASP A 101 24.69 -3.92 -22.88
N LYS A 102 25.54 -4.03 -21.85
CA LYS A 102 25.20 -4.60 -20.55
C LYS A 102 25.68 -3.67 -19.46
N LEU A 103 24.81 -3.42 -18.49
CA LEU A 103 25.17 -2.70 -17.27
C LEU A 103 26.26 -3.47 -16.50
N ASP A 104 27.22 -2.74 -15.94
CA ASP A 104 28.33 -3.30 -15.16
C ASP A 104 27.90 -3.85 -13.80
N GLU A 105 26.94 -3.20 -13.15
CA GLU A 105 26.32 -3.66 -11.92
C GLU A 105 24.81 -3.38 -11.98
N VAL A 106 24.00 -4.34 -11.54
CA VAL A 106 22.56 -4.16 -11.33
C VAL A 106 22.17 -4.77 -9.99
N PRO A 107 21.09 -4.31 -9.34
CA PRO A 107 20.61 -4.94 -8.12
C PRO A 107 20.23 -6.41 -8.34
N ARG A 108 20.33 -7.22 -7.29
CA ARG A 108 19.73 -8.56 -7.30
C ARG A 108 18.22 -8.44 -7.50
N VAL A 109 17.59 -9.48 -8.03
CA VAL A 109 16.14 -9.51 -8.19
C VAL A 109 15.43 -9.54 -6.83
N GLY A 110 14.55 -8.57 -6.61
CA GLY A 110 13.64 -8.51 -5.47
C GLY A 110 12.25 -9.02 -5.84
N ARG A 111 11.32 -8.91 -4.89
CA ARG A 111 9.88 -9.08 -5.16
C ARG A 111 9.37 -7.93 -6.03
N GLY A 112 8.37 -8.17 -6.86
CA GLY A 112 7.65 -7.09 -7.55
C GLY A 112 6.83 -6.24 -6.58
N THR A 113 6.44 -5.06 -7.04
CA THR A 113 5.74 -4.04 -6.22
C THR A 113 4.41 -3.67 -6.83
N THR A 114 3.32 -4.37 -6.50
CA THR A 114 2.00 -3.82 -6.89
C THR A 114 0.87 -4.10 -5.89
N LEU A 115 0.65 -5.33 -5.39
CA LEU A 115 -0.65 -5.66 -4.78
C LEU A 115 -0.68 -6.07 -3.30
N ARG A 116 0.42 -6.35 -2.58
CA ARG A 116 0.35 -6.66 -1.12
C ARG A 116 1.26 -5.86 -0.19
N ASP A 117 2.04 -4.92 -0.72
CA ASP A 117 2.95 -4.07 0.06
C ASP A 117 2.23 -2.97 0.88
N ASP A 118 2.75 -2.71 2.08
CA ASP A 118 2.33 -1.61 2.95
C ASP A 118 3.55 -0.81 3.45
N ALA A 119 4.40 -0.41 2.48
CA ALA A 119 5.70 0.21 2.74
C ALA A 119 5.64 1.52 3.55
N ARG A 120 4.49 2.21 3.56
CA ARG A 120 4.29 3.43 4.35
C ARG A 120 3.92 3.17 5.80
N SER A 121 3.51 1.94 6.14
CA SER A 121 3.44 1.52 7.54
C SER A 121 4.83 1.37 8.16
N GLU A 122 5.88 1.12 7.37
CA GLU A 122 7.29 1.15 7.82
C GLU A 122 7.80 2.60 7.97
N ALA A 123 7.28 3.32 8.95
CA ALA A 123 7.59 4.73 9.15
C ALA A 123 8.90 4.99 9.93
N GLY A 124 9.52 3.93 10.49
CA GLY A 124 10.72 4.07 11.34
C GLY A 124 10.38 4.35 12.81
N TYR A 125 9.12 4.21 13.18
CA TYR A 125 8.64 4.38 14.54
C TYR A 125 7.36 3.56 14.73
N TRP A 126 7.02 3.31 16.00
CA TRP A 126 5.71 2.80 16.36
C TRP A 126 4.77 3.96 16.70
N SER A 127 3.53 3.86 16.25
CA SER A 127 2.44 4.76 16.66
C SER A 127 1.15 3.97 16.78
N LYS A 128 0.30 4.36 17.73
CA LYS A 128 -1.00 3.71 17.95
C LYS A 128 -1.93 4.00 16.79
N LEU A 129 -2.82 3.05 16.52
CA LEU A 129 -3.81 3.19 15.47
C LEU A 129 -4.73 4.39 15.70
N GLU A 130 -5.28 4.54 16.91
CA GLU A 130 -6.16 5.65 17.27
C GLU A 130 -5.47 7.02 17.14
N ASP A 131 -4.20 7.11 17.53
CA ASP A 131 -3.43 8.36 17.41
C ASP A 131 -3.24 8.73 15.94
N HIS A 132 -2.88 7.77 15.09
CA HIS A 132 -2.68 8.01 13.66
C HIS A 132 -3.98 8.38 12.93
N LEU A 133 -5.09 7.68 13.22
CA LEU A 133 -6.41 8.00 12.64
C LEU A 133 -6.85 9.42 13.03
N ARG A 134 -6.60 9.83 14.28
CA ARG A 134 -6.88 11.18 14.76
C ARG A 134 -5.99 12.23 14.08
N ASP A 135 -4.71 11.93 13.89
CA ASP A 135 -3.78 12.82 13.16
C ASP A 135 -4.22 12.99 11.69
N ALA A 136 -4.60 11.90 11.02
CA ALA A 136 -5.10 11.94 9.64
C ALA A 136 -6.42 12.73 9.53
N HIS A 137 -7.33 12.56 10.49
CA HIS A 137 -8.54 13.39 10.60
C HIS A 137 -8.20 14.88 10.66
N TRP A 138 -7.32 15.29 11.58
CA TRP A 138 -6.95 16.70 11.74
C TRP A 138 -6.24 17.29 10.52
N GLU A 139 -5.36 16.54 9.86
CA GLU A 139 -4.72 16.99 8.62
C GLU A 139 -5.72 17.12 7.48
N ALA A 140 -6.72 16.25 7.39
CA ALA A 140 -7.81 16.35 6.42
C ALA A 140 -8.69 17.57 6.65
N GLU A 141 -9.03 17.89 7.90
CA GLU A 141 -9.77 19.11 8.24
C GLU A 141 -9.02 20.38 7.81
N LYS A 142 -7.74 20.49 8.17
CA LYS A 142 -6.88 21.62 7.78
C LYS A 142 -6.79 21.78 6.26
N LEU A 143 -6.66 20.67 5.53
CA LEU A 143 -6.67 20.67 4.07
C LEU A 143 -8.00 21.17 3.53
N CYS A 144 -9.11 20.66 4.05
CA CYS A 144 -10.45 21.08 3.64
C CYS A 144 -10.68 22.58 3.89
N ASP A 145 -10.29 23.10 5.06
CA ASP A 145 -10.36 24.52 5.39
C ASP A 145 -9.54 25.37 4.41
N SER A 146 -8.30 24.97 4.17
CA SER A 146 -7.38 25.69 3.28
C SER A 146 -7.85 25.73 1.82
N LEU A 147 -8.60 24.71 1.40
CA LEU A 147 -9.11 24.57 0.04
C LEU A 147 -10.55 25.08 -0.12
N GLY A 148 -11.20 25.56 0.94
CA GLY A 148 -12.55 26.13 0.88
C GLY A 148 -13.68 25.10 0.89
N PHE A 149 -13.46 23.90 1.41
CA PHE A 149 -14.52 22.93 1.73
C PHE A 149 -15.13 23.27 3.10
N THR A 150 -15.98 24.29 3.12
CA THR A 150 -16.55 24.84 4.36
C THR A 150 -17.94 24.27 4.65
N ASP A 151 -18.19 23.98 5.92
CA ASP A 151 -19.55 23.75 6.44
C ASP A 151 -20.34 25.08 6.50
N GLY A 152 -21.67 24.98 6.62
CA GLY A 152 -22.59 26.11 6.71
C GLY A 152 -23.93 25.85 6.03
N ALA A 153 -24.90 26.75 6.25
CA ALA A 153 -26.22 26.65 5.63
C ALA A 153 -26.18 26.77 4.09
N GLU A 154 -25.28 27.60 3.56
CA GLU A 154 -25.09 27.78 2.13
C GLU A 154 -24.03 26.79 1.59
N PRO A 155 -24.27 26.15 0.43
CA PRO A 155 -23.28 25.29 -0.18
C PRO A 155 -21.96 26.02 -0.47
N CYS A 156 -20.83 25.38 -0.16
CA CYS A 156 -19.51 25.89 -0.51
C CYS A 156 -19.31 25.95 -2.04
N ALA A 157 -18.29 26.67 -2.51
CA ALA A 157 -18.04 26.86 -3.94
C ALA A 157 -17.90 25.53 -4.70
N HIS A 158 -17.25 24.53 -4.10
CA HIS A 158 -17.08 23.19 -4.67
C HIS A 158 -18.42 22.45 -4.80
N CYS A 159 -19.26 22.51 -3.76
CA CYS A 159 -20.60 21.91 -3.80
C CYS A 159 -21.49 22.59 -4.85
N LYS A 160 -21.43 23.93 -4.97
CA LYS A 160 -22.17 24.67 -6.01
C LYS A 160 -21.79 24.27 -7.44
N GLN A 161 -20.51 24.00 -7.69
CA GLN A 161 -20.04 23.55 -9.00
C GLN A 161 -20.56 22.15 -9.37
N LEU A 162 -20.86 21.33 -8.36
CA LEU A 162 -21.33 19.95 -8.51
C LEU A 162 -22.83 19.80 -8.24
N ASP A 163 -23.56 20.91 -8.09
CA ASP A 163 -24.99 20.94 -7.73
C ASP A 163 -25.32 20.15 -6.45
N LEU A 164 -24.39 20.13 -5.50
CA LEU A 164 -24.54 19.47 -4.21
C LEU A 164 -25.08 20.44 -3.15
N THR A 165 -25.97 19.94 -2.30
CA THR A 165 -26.49 20.67 -1.15
C THR A 165 -25.80 20.24 0.14
N HIS A 166 -25.80 21.12 1.14
CA HIS A 166 -25.36 20.77 2.49
C HIS A 166 -26.52 20.14 3.26
N ARG A 167 -26.26 19.04 3.96
CA ARG A 167 -27.23 18.43 4.88
C ARG A 167 -26.84 18.75 6.31
N GLN A 168 -27.79 19.26 7.11
CA GLN A 168 -27.53 19.67 8.51
C GLN A 168 -26.32 20.62 8.62
N GLU A 169 -26.24 21.57 7.68
CA GLU A 169 -25.14 22.54 7.57
C GLU A 169 -23.76 21.92 7.35
N ARG A 170 -23.68 20.65 6.91
CA ARG A 170 -22.41 19.97 6.63
C ARG A 170 -22.17 19.84 5.14
N CYS A 171 -20.94 20.18 4.72
CA CYS A 171 -20.46 19.98 3.37
C CYS A 171 -20.22 18.49 3.12
N PRO A 172 -20.92 17.86 2.16
CA PRO A 172 -20.79 16.42 1.94
C PRO A 172 -19.39 16.04 1.42
N LEU A 173 -18.76 16.88 0.59
CA LEU A 173 -17.38 16.65 0.12
C LEU A 173 -16.36 16.71 1.27
N ARG A 174 -16.52 17.70 2.18
CA ARG A 174 -15.71 17.79 3.40
C ARG A 174 -15.89 16.54 4.25
N ALA A 175 -17.15 16.16 4.50
CA ALA A 175 -17.48 14.97 5.28
C ALA A 175 -16.86 13.71 4.67
N SER A 176 -16.88 13.55 3.35
CA SER A 176 -16.24 12.42 2.67
C SER A 176 -14.74 12.36 2.89
N VAL A 177 -14.02 13.48 2.69
CA VAL A 177 -12.56 13.53 2.84
C VAL A 177 -12.15 13.31 4.30
N VAL A 178 -12.80 14.00 5.25
CA VAL A 178 -12.46 13.93 6.68
C VAL A 178 -12.76 12.55 7.26
N ASN A 179 -13.94 11.98 7.02
CA ASN A 179 -14.27 10.65 7.53
C ASN A 179 -13.46 9.54 6.86
N SER A 180 -13.16 9.68 5.57
CA SER A 180 -12.26 8.75 4.88
C SER A 180 -10.88 8.76 5.53
N ALA A 181 -10.26 9.94 5.73
CA ALA A 181 -8.96 10.05 6.38
C ALA A 181 -8.98 9.51 7.83
N ALA A 182 -10.07 9.75 8.57
CA ALA A 182 -10.23 9.29 9.94
C ALA A 182 -10.41 7.77 10.10
N LEU A 183 -10.73 7.06 9.01
CA LEU A 183 -11.05 5.62 9.04
C LEU A 183 -10.27 4.79 8.02
N HIS A 184 -9.45 5.40 7.16
CA HIS A 184 -8.74 4.70 6.07
C HIS A 184 -7.89 3.52 6.56
N ASP A 185 -7.33 3.64 7.76
CA ASP A 185 -6.45 2.69 8.41
C ASP A 185 -7.16 1.78 9.42
N LEU A 186 -8.49 1.89 9.59
CA LEU A 186 -9.28 1.06 10.51
C LEU A 186 -8.99 -0.44 10.32
N GLY A 187 -8.83 -0.90 9.08
CA GLY A 187 -8.48 -2.27 8.72
C GLY A 187 -7.17 -2.78 9.29
N LYS A 188 -6.26 -1.89 9.75
CA LYS A 188 -5.05 -2.30 10.48
C LYS A 188 -5.39 -2.93 11.83
N ALA A 189 -6.58 -2.71 12.38
CA ALA A 189 -7.07 -3.41 13.56
C ALA A 189 -7.26 -4.92 13.33
N HIS A 190 -7.24 -5.39 12.09
CA HIS A 190 -7.40 -6.81 11.77
C HIS A 190 -6.26 -7.64 12.40
N PRO A 191 -6.56 -8.77 13.09
CA PRO A 191 -5.53 -9.56 13.79
C PRO A 191 -4.39 -10.05 12.88
N GLN A 192 -4.69 -10.41 11.63
CA GLN A 192 -3.65 -10.79 10.67
C GLN A 192 -2.66 -9.64 10.39
N TRP A 193 -3.12 -8.39 10.32
CA TRP A 193 -2.24 -7.23 10.13
C TRP A 193 -1.39 -6.98 11.38
N GLN A 194 -1.99 -7.01 12.57
CA GLN A 194 -1.28 -6.81 13.84
C GLN A 194 -0.26 -7.93 14.12
N ALA A 195 -0.56 -9.17 13.74
CA ALA A 195 0.33 -10.32 13.91
C ALA A 195 1.59 -10.24 13.02
N ALA A 196 1.53 -9.50 11.91
CA ALA A 196 2.66 -9.32 11.01
C ALA A 196 3.69 -8.29 11.50
N LEU A 197 3.36 -7.50 12.52
CA LEU A 197 4.26 -6.48 13.06
C LEU A 197 5.53 -7.10 13.67
N PRO A 198 6.68 -6.42 13.59
CA PRO A 198 7.88 -6.85 14.30
C PRO A 198 7.66 -6.81 15.81
N ASP A 199 8.54 -7.47 16.57
CA ASP A 199 8.47 -7.54 18.03
C ASP A 199 8.15 -6.18 18.66
N ARG A 200 7.03 -6.15 19.39
CA ARG A 200 6.46 -4.99 20.05
C ARG A 200 6.71 -4.97 21.56
N SER A 201 7.61 -5.82 22.07
CA SER A 201 7.93 -5.87 23.51
C SER A 201 8.27 -4.46 24.04
N GLY A 202 7.78 -4.08 25.22
CA GLY A 202 8.00 -2.73 25.77
C GLY A 202 7.14 -1.61 25.15
N ILE A 203 6.24 -1.93 24.23
CA ILE A 203 5.17 -1.04 23.77
C ILE A 203 3.90 -1.43 24.53
N PRO A 204 3.11 -0.46 25.06
CA PRO A 204 1.83 -0.77 25.66
C PRO A 204 0.95 -1.62 24.74
N ASP A 205 0.19 -2.56 25.31
CA ASP A 205 -0.71 -3.38 24.53
C ASP A 205 -1.80 -2.49 23.91
N ALA A 206 -1.60 -2.18 22.64
CA ALA A 206 -2.42 -1.31 21.83
C ALA A 206 -2.29 -1.75 20.38
N LEU A 207 -3.33 -1.46 19.60
CA LEU A 207 -3.26 -1.59 18.15
C LEU A 207 -2.32 -0.52 17.59
N LEU A 208 -1.47 -0.92 16.66
CA LEU A 208 -0.49 -0.05 16.02
C LEU A 208 -0.92 0.26 14.58
N ALA A 209 -0.59 1.46 14.10
CA ALA A 209 -0.77 1.84 12.68
C ALA A 209 0.54 1.85 11.91
N LYS A 210 1.66 2.06 12.60
CA LYS A 210 3.00 2.19 12.00
C LYS A 210 4.00 1.32 12.76
N SER A 211 5.01 0.87 12.05
CA SER A 211 6.08 0.01 12.54
C SER A 211 7.45 0.61 12.21
N PRO A 212 8.50 0.23 12.95
CA PRO A 212 9.85 0.59 12.60
C PRO A 212 10.26 -0.12 11.31
N ARG A 213 11.33 0.36 10.73
CA ARG A 213 11.98 -0.35 9.63
C ARG A 213 12.74 -1.52 10.22
N VAL A 214 12.78 -2.64 9.51
CA VAL A 214 13.49 -3.84 9.96
C VAL A 214 14.62 -4.16 8.98
N VAL A 215 15.84 -4.30 9.50
CA VAL A 215 16.95 -4.93 8.76
C VAL A 215 17.04 -6.37 9.19
N ALA A 216 17.21 -7.27 8.22
CA ALA A 216 17.59 -8.64 8.46
C ALA A 216 18.95 -8.96 7.84
N VAL A 217 19.74 -9.74 8.56
CA VAL A 217 20.98 -10.32 8.08
C VAL A 217 20.94 -11.82 8.32
N ASP A 218 21.00 -12.59 7.23
CA ASP A 218 21.01 -14.06 7.28
C ASP A 218 22.46 -14.53 7.31
N VAL A 219 22.81 -15.29 8.34
CA VAL A 219 24.17 -15.71 8.64
C VAL A 219 24.25 -17.22 8.80
N THR A 220 25.27 -17.83 8.22
CA THR A 220 25.61 -19.24 8.43
C THR A 220 26.85 -19.32 9.31
N GLY A 221 26.78 -20.06 10.41
CA GLY A 221 27.87 -20.16 11.40
C GLY A 221 27.79 -19.09 12.50
N ASP A 222 28.93 -18.53 12.91
CA ASP A 222 29.00 -17.57 14.03
C ASP A 222 28.46 -16.19 13.65
N ALA A 223 27.43 -15.74 14.38
CA ALA A 223 26.77 -14.46 14.22
C ALA A 223 27.47 -13.28 14.94
N SER A 224 28.47 -13.55 15.78
CA SER A 224 29.06 -12.55 16.68
C SER A 224 29.71 -11.38 15.93
N ALA A 225 30.42 -11.66 14.83
CA ALA A 225 31.04 -10.64 13.99
C ALA A 225 29.99 -9.72 13.34
N VAL A 226 28.88 -10.28 12.90
CA VAL A 226 27.77 -9.54 12.26
C VAL A 226 27.08 -8.65 13.29
N ARG A 227 26.79 -9.16 14.50
CA ARG A 227 26.23 -8.34 15.58
C ARG A 227 27.14 -7.17 15.94
N ALA A 228 28.45 -7.41 16.04
CA ALA A 228 29.42 -6.35 16.33
C ALA A 228 29.52 -5.32 15.20
N ALA A 229 29.49 -5.76 13.94
CA ALA A 229 29.47 -4.87 12.78
C ALA A 229 28.20 -4.01 12.74
N PHE A 230 27.03 -4.63 12.97
CA PHE A 230 25.76 -3.92 13.00
C PHE A 230 25.69 -2.92 14.16
N ALA A 231 26.15 -3.29 15.35
CA ALA A 231 26.18 -2.39 16.52
C ALA A 231 27.07 -1.16 16.29
N LYS A 232 28.15 -1.28 15.51
CA LYS A 232 28.96 -0.11 15.09
C LYS A 232 28.21 0.79 14.11
N LEU A 233 27.47 0.17 13.18
CA LEU A 233 26.75 0.87 12.12
C LEU A 233 25.49 1.60 12.63
N ARG A 234 24.73 0.95 13.52
CA ARG A 234 23.51 1.48 14.14
C ARG A 234 23.51 1.15 15.64
N PRO A 235 24.26 1.90 16.47
CA PRO A 235 24.42 1.60 17.90
C PRO A 235 23.13 1.74 18.71
N LEU A 236 22.15 2.51 18.20
CA LEU A 236 20.86 2.70 18.85
C LEU A 236 19.78 1.75 18.30
N ALA A 237 20.09 0.90 17.33
CA ALA A 237 19.11 -0.05 16.81
C ALA A 237 18.64 -1.00 17.91
N ARG A 238 17.38 -1.39 17.84
CA ARG A 238 16.80 -2.35 18.77
C ARG A 238 16.94 -3.75 18.19
N PRO A 239 17.65 -4.69 18.84
CA PRO A 239 17.66 -6.08 18.39
C PRO A 239 16.26 -6.69 18.54
N LEU A 240 15.85 -7.45 17.53
CA LEU A 240 14.63 -8.25 17.55
C LEU A 240 15.02 -9.73 17.74
N PRO A 241 14.08 -10.61 18.13
CA PRO A 241 14.37 -12.04 18.25
C PRO A 241 14.96 -12.63 16.98
N ASP A 242 15.97 -13.48 17.13
CA ASP A 242 16.55 -14.21 16.02
C ASP A 242 15.54 -15.22 15.45
N GLU A 243 15.64 -15.49 14.16
CA GLU A 243 14.81 -16.49 13.47
C GLU A 243 15.69 -17.56 12.82
N ALA A 244 15.25 -18.81 12.85
CA ALA A 244 15.88 -19.82 12.02
C ALA A 244 15.61 -19.50 10.54
N CYS A 245 16.63 -19.63 9.70
CA CYS A 245 16.49 -19.40 8.27
C CYS A 245 17.25 -20.44 7.45
N ARG A 246 16.93 -20.52 6.16
CA ARG A 246 17.66 -21.33 5.19
C ARG A 246 18.17 -20.44 4.06
N CYS A 247 19.43 -20.63 3.70
CA CYS A 247 20.05 -20.01 2.53
C CYS A 247 20.44 -21.12 1.56
N GLY A 248 19.58 -21.40 0.58
CA GLY A 248 19.70 -22.61 -0.23
C GLY A 248 19.58 -23.88 0.62
N ARG A 249 20.67 -24.67 0.70
CA ARG A 249 20.71 -25.92 1.48
C ARG A 249 21.30 -25.77 2.88
N GLU A 250 21.82 -24.59 3.22
CA GLU A 250 22.48 -24.35 4.51
C GLU A 250 21.47 -23.83 5.54
N GLU A 251 21.57 -24.36 6.76
CA GLU A 251 20.87 -23.81 7.92
C GLU A 251 21.63 -22.61 8.46
N GLY A 252 20.90 -21.57 8.84
CA GLY A 252 21.46 -20.35 9.36
C GLY A 252 20.51 -19.64 10.32
N ILE A 253 20.96 -18.48 10.79
CA ILE A 253 20.21 -17.63 11.70
C ILE A 253 19.98 -16.29 11.00
N ARG A 254 18.74 -15.84 11.01
CA ARG A 254 18.33 -14.50 10.60
C ARG A 254 18.35 -13.58 11.80
N LEU A 255 19.35 -12.70 11.82
CA LEU A 255 19.48 -11.64 12.80
C LEU A 255 18.62 -10.46 12.35
N ARG A 256 17.93 -9.81 13.29
CA ARG A 256 17.01 -8.71 12.96
C ARG A 256 17.15 -7.53 13.90
N TRP A 257 16.96 -6.34 13.34
CA TRP A 257 16.97 -5.09 14.10
C TRP A 257 15.90 -4.14 13.62
N ALA A 258 15.20 -3.54 14.57
CA ALA A 258 14.35 -2.38 14.34
C ALA A 258 15.20 -1.10 14.35
N ILE A 259 15.03 -0.27 13.33
CA ILE A 259 15.79 0.96 13.10
C ILE A 259 14.83 2.13 12.79
N ASP A 260 15.34 3.35 13.02
CA ASP A 260 14.61 4.58 12.74
C ASP A 260 14.66 4.94 11.25
N ASP A 261 15.86 4.90 10.66
CA ASP A 261 16.18 5.31 9.28
C ASP A 261 16.67 4.14 8.44
N ARG A 262 16.39 4.14 7.12
CA ARG A 262 16.88 3.11 6.19
C ARG A 262 18.40 3.11 6.14
N LEU A 263 18.99 1.91 6.10
CA LEU A 263 20.39 1.77 5.68
C LEU A 263 20.53 2.13 4.20
N THR A 264 21.62 2.81 3.86
CA THR A 264 22.02 3.02 2.48
C THR A 264 22.53 1.72 1.85
N GLU A 265 22.59 1.66 0.53
CA GLU A 265 23.12 0.49 -0.17
C GLU A 265 24.61 0.25 0.16
N ALA A 266 25.40 1.30 0.37
CA ALA A 266 26.80 1.18 0.79
C ALA A 266 26.94 0.54 2.19
N GLU A 267 26.04 0.90 3.11
CA GLU A 267 25.98 0.29 4.44
C GLU A 267 25.55 -1.18 4.38
N LEU A 268 24.55 -1.52 3.56
CA LEU A 268 24.17 -2.91 3.31
C LEU A 268 25.31 -3.71 2.68
N LYS A 269 26.04 -3.14 1.70
CA LYS A 269 27.22 -3.78 1.08
C LYS A 269 28.31 -4.08 2.11
N THR A 270 28.50 -3.18 3.08
CA THR A 270 29.44 -3.39 4.20
C THR A 270 29.03 -4.58 5.07
N LEU A 271 27.73 -4.73 5.37
CA LEU A 271 27.22 -5.89 6.11
C LEU A 271 27.37 -7.18 5.30
N ARG A 272 27.08 -7.16 3.99
CA ARG A 272 27.23 -8.33 3.10
C ARG A 272 28.68 -8.80 2.97
N ALA A 273 29.66 -7.94 3.21
CA ALA A 273 31.07 -8.29 3.20
C ALA A 273 31.56 -8.98 4.48
N VAL A 274 30.75 -9.03 5.55
CA VAL A 274 31.13 -9.74 6.78
C VAL A 274 31.09 -11.25 6.55
N SER A 275 32.11 -11.95 7.02
CA SER A 275 32.21 -13.41 6.87
C SER A 275 30.98 -14.13 7.42
N GLY A 276 30.46 -15.09 6.64
CA GLY A 276 29.29 -15.89 6.99
C GLY A 276 27.95 -15.24 6.65
N VAL A 277 27.93 -13.96 6.23
CA VAL A 277 26.69 -13.32 5.75
C VAL A 277 26.33 -13.87 4.37
N ARG A 278 25.09 -14.34 4.25
CA ARG A 278 24.50 -14.78 2.98
C ARG A 278 23.63 -13.68 2.38
N ARG A 279 22.90 -12.96 3.22
CA ARG A 279 21.99 -11.87 2.81
C ARG A 279 21.98 -10.76 3.85
N ALA A 280 21.90 -9.51 3.41
CA ALA A 280 21.59 -8.37 4.26
C ALA A 280 20.65 -7.41 3.51
N ARG A 281 19.48 -7.13 4.08
CA ARG A 281 18.42 -6.36 3.43
C ARG A 281 17.45 -5.74 4.43
N HIS A 282 16.68 -4.76 3.98
CA HIS A 282 15.47 -4.38 4.68
C HIS A 282 14.42 -5.47 4.48
N LEU A 283 13.78 -5.91 5.55
CA LEU A 283 12.58 -6.73 5.44
C LEU A 283 11.41 -5.82 5.15
N PRO A 284 10.72 -5.99 4.01
CA PRO A 284 9.50 -5.25 3.78
C PRO A 284 8.40 -5.81 4.69
N PHE A 285 7.42 -4.98 5.00
CA PHE A 285 6.26 -5.30 5.82
C PHE A 285 5.13 -5.80 4.92
N TRP A 286 4.74 -7.06 5.12
CA TRP A 286 3.72 -7.76 4.34
C TRP A 286 2.67 -8.34 5.28
N PRO A 287 1.58 -7.60 5.57
CA PRO A 287 0.51 -8.10 6.42
C PRO A 287 -0.38 -9.15 5.75
N GLY A 288 -0.15 -9.45 4.46
CA GLY A 288 -0.92 -10.42 3.70
C GLY A 288 -2.37 -10.00 3.41
N LEU A 289 -2.74 -8.76 3.71
CA LEU A 289 -4.04 -8.17 3.43
C LEU A 289 -3.93 -6.68 3.10
N ARG A 290 -4.97 -6.16 2.43
CA ARG A 290 -5.15 -4.72 2.22
C ARG A 290 -6.00 -4.11 3.34
N HIS A 291 -5.37 -3.30 4.18
CA HIS A 291 -6.06 -2.68 5.30
C HIS A 291 -7.11 -1.67 4.81
N GLU A 292 -6.88 -1.01 3.69
CA GLU A 292 -7.83 -0.07 3.08
C GLU A 292 -9.14 -0.76 2.65
N VAL A 293 -9.04 -2.03 2.24
CA VAL A 293 -10.20 -2.85 1.90
C VAL A 293 -10.93 -3.29 3.16
N ALA A 294 -10.21 -3.75 4.20
CA ALA A 294 -10.83 -4.07 5.48
C ALA A 294 -11.54 -2.85 6.10
N SER A 295 -10.95 -1.64 5.99
CA SER A 295 -11.60 -0.38 6.37
C SER A 295 -12.89 -0.16 5.56
N ALA A 296 -12.85 -0.34 4.24
CA ALA A 296 -14.01 -0.15 3.38
C ALA A 296 -15.15 -1.14 3.67
N LEU A 297 -14.84 -2.41 3.94
CA LEU A 297 -15.83 -3.42 4.33
C LEU A 297 -16.51 -3.07 5.67
N ALA A 298 -15.74 -2.60 6.65
CA ALA A 298 -16.25 -2.12 7.93
C ALA A 298 -17.09 -0.84 7.77
N MET A 299 -16.60 0.11 6.99
CA MET A 299 -17.28 1.37 6.75
C MET A 299 -18.57 1.17 5.96
N TRP A 300 -18.57 0.28 4.97
CA TRP A 300 -19.75 -0.05 4.19
C TRP A 300 -20.85 -0.64 5.07
N ARG A 301 -20.52 -1.58 5.95
CA ARG A 301 -21.47 -2.14 6.92
C ARG A 301 -22.19 -1.04 7.69
N LYS A 302 -21.41 -0.16 8.32
CA LYS A 302 -21.92 0.90 9.18
C LYS A 302 -22.69 1.96 8.39
N TYR A 303 -22.24 2.28 7.17
CA TYR A 303 -22.99 3.14 6.25
C TYR A 303 -24.33 2.52 5.88
N HIS A 304 -24.35 1.25 5.45
CA HIS A 304 -25.52 0.60 4.92
C HIS A 304 -26.59 0.36 6.00
N GLU A 305 -26.20 -0.12 7.18
CA GLU A 305 -27.13 -0.43 8.29
C GLU A 305 -27.58 0.78 9.10
N SER A 306 -26.88 1.91 9.00
CA SER A 306 -27.24 3.12 9.74
C SER A 306 -28.32 3.93 9.03
N GLU A 307 -29.42 4.21 9.75
CA GLU A 307 -30.45 5.16 9.30
C GLU A 307 -29.90 6.59 9.19
N THR A 308 -28.95 6.96 10.05
CA THR A 308 -28.41 8.32 10.11
C THR A 308 -27.28 8.59 9.12
N LYS A 309 -26.77 7.55 8.43
CA LYS A 309 -25.67 7.62 7.45
C LYS A 309 -24.51 8.48 7.98
N PRO A 310 -23.63 7.93 8.85
CA PRO A 310 -22.65 8.71 9.62
C PRO A 310 -21.62 9.46 8.75
N TYR A 311 -21.48 9.05 7.49
CA TYR A 311 -20.69 9.69 6.45
C TYR A 311 -21.27 9.33 5.09
N PRO A 312 -20.95 10.07 4.01
CA PRO A 312 -21.40 9.73 2.67
C PRO A 312 -20.73 8.44 2.13
N ALA A 313 -21.37 7.76 1.19
CA ALA A 313 -20.84 6.58 0.48
C ALA A 313 -19.47 6.87 -0.17
N LEU A 314 -19.27 8.10 -0.65
CA LEU A 314 -17.97 8.55 -1.17
C LEU A 314 -16.84 8.40 -0.14
N ALA A 315 -17.10 8.53 1.17
CA ALA A 315 -16.08 8.33 2.20
C ALA A 315 -15.54 6.88 2.20
N VAL A 316 -16.43 5.90 1.98
CA VAL A 316 -16.09 4.47 1.87
C VAL A 316 -15.19 4.23 0.67
N TYR A 317 -15.56 4.79 -0.49
CA TYR A 317 -14.74 4.72 -1.70
C TYR A 317 -13.35 5.32 -1.49
N LEU A 318 -13.28 6.55 -0.97
CA LEU A 318 -12.00 7.24 -0.76
C LEU A 318 -11.09 6.49 0.22
N ALA A 319 -11.68 5.84 1.25
CA ALA A 319 -10.92 5.04 2.21
C ALA A 319 -10.30 3.81 1.53
N ALA A 320 -11.02 3.11 0.64
CA ALA A 320 -10.47 2.00 -0.13
C ALA A 320 -9.44 2.44 -1.19
N ALA A 321 -9.68 3.59 -1.83
CA ALA A 321 -8.94 4.02 -3.01
C ALA A 321 -7.64 4.77 -2.70
N HIS A 322 -7.37 5.14 -1.45
CA HIS A 322 -6.26 6.06 -1.12
C HIS A 322 -4.85 5.54 -1.48
N HIS A 323 -4.63 4.23 -1.54
CA HIS A 323 -3.41 3.61 -2.09
C HIS A 323 -3.46 3.33 -3.60
N GLY A 324 -4.64 3.47 -4.22
CA GLY A 324 -4.88 3.33 -5.65
C GLY A 324 -5.14 1.90 -6.15
N LYS A 325 -5.30 0.92 -5.24
CA LYS A 325 -5.35 -0.51 -5.57
C LYS A 325 -6.77 -1.08 -5.60
N ALA A 326 -7.66 -0.61 -4.73
CA ALA A 326 -9.06 -1.02 -4.67
C ALA A 326 -9.99 0.05 -5.27
N ARG A 327 -9.71 0.50 -6.51
CA ARG A 327 -10.51 1.54 -7.19
C ARG A 327 -11.73 0.99 -7.93
N THR A 328 -11.54 -0.08 -8.70
CA THR A 328 -12.55 -0.51 -9.68
C THR A 328 -13.32 -1.73 -9.23
N VAL A 329 -12.63 -2.80 -8.84
CA VAL A 329 -13.23 -4.09 -8.50
C VAL A 329 -12.61 -4.62 -7.21
N MET A 330 -13.45 -5.18 -6.35
CA MET A 330 -13.03 -6.01 -5.21
C MET A 330 -12.94 -7.46 -5.66
N ARG A 331 -11.80 -8.10 -5.38
CA ARG A 331 -11.54 -9.48 -5.80
C ARG A 331 -10.73 -10.23 -4.75
N SER A 332 -10.86 -11.56 -4.78
CA SER A 332 -9.92 -12.42 -4.07
C SER A 332 -8.53 -12.30 -4.68
N THR A 333 -7.53 -12.37 -3.81
CA THR A 333 -6.12 -12.43 -4.20
C THR A 333 -5.44 -13.68 -3.67
N THR A 334 -6.14 -14.55 -2.94
CA THR A 334 -5.61 -15.83 -2.48
C THR A 334 -6.12 -16.98 -3.36
N PRO A 335 -5.39 -18.10 -3.44
CA PRO A 335 -5.82 -19.25 -4.25
C PRO A 335 -7.17 -19.87 -3.86
N ASN A 336 -7.63 -19.65 -2.62
CA ASN A 336 -8.85 -20.26 -2.09
C ASN A 336 -10.12 -19.51 -2.53
N GLY A 337 -10.02 -18.25 -2.96
CA GLY A 337 -11.18 -17.48 -3.39
C GLY A 337 -12.06 -16.96 -2.24
N ASP A 338 -11.64 -17.10 -0.98
CA ASP A 338 -12.44 -16.80 0.23
C ASP A 338 -12.04 -15.50 0.95
N ASP A 339 -11.27 -14.66 0.26
CA ASP A 339 -10.81 -13.34 0.71
C ASP A 339 -11.27 -12.21 -0.21
N VAL A 340 -11.11 -10.97 0.25
CA VAL A 340 -11.14 -9.78 -0.61
C VAL A 340 -9.83 -9.02 -0.40
N PHE A 341 -8.95 -9.01 -1.40
CA PHE A 341 -7.60 -8.44 -1.31
C PHE A 341 -6.81 -8.90 -0.06
N GLY A 342 -6.90 -10.19 0.26
CA GLY A 342 -6.24 -10.86 1.36
C GLY A 342 -6.96 -10.70 2.70
N VAL A 343 -8.07 -9.96 2.76
CA VAL A 343 -8.90 -9.84 3.97
C VAL A 343 -9.79 -11.08 4.08
N PRO A 344 -9.57 -11.96 5.07
CA PRO A 344 -10.40 -13.14 5.27
C PRO A 344 -11.74 -12.75 5.90
N SER A 345 -12.78 -13.57 5.68
CA SER A 345 -14.10 -13.39 6.32
C SER A 345 -14.10 -13.67 7.83
N VAL A 346 -13.02 -14.25 8.37
CA VAL A 346 -12.85 -14.55 9.79
C VAL A 346 -11.52 -13.97 10.29
N PRO A 347 -11.53 -13.12 11.33
CA PRO A 347 -12.71 -12.61 12.04
C PRO A 347 -13.55 -11.65 11.17
N GLY A 348 -14.87 -11.75 11.29
CA GLY A 348 -15.81 -10.88 10.57
C GLY A 348 -16.05 -9.52 11.25
N VAL A 349 -15.18 -9.10 12.18
CA VAL A 349 -15.32 -7.87 12.95
C VAL A 349 -13.95 -7.30 13.30
N LEU A 350 -13.81 -5.98 13.19
CA LEU A 350 -12.67 -5.23 13.71
C LEU A 350 -13.05 -4.58 15.04
N THR A 351 -12.12 -4.50 15.97
CA THR A 351 -12.34 -3.83 17.26
C THR A 351 -11.36 -2.67 17.39
N LEU A 352 -11.88 -1.46 17.62
CA LEU A 352 -11.07 -0.27 17.88
C LEU A 352 -11.60 0.42 19.15
N GLY A 353 -10.76 0.50 20.18
CA GLY A 353 -11.21 0.95 21.50
C GLY A 353 -12.32 0.04 22.03
N ASN A 354 -13.49 0.62 22.28
CA ASN A 354 -14.69 -0.10 22.73
C ASN A 354 -15.72 -0.32 21.59
N GLU A 355 -15.37 0.03 20.36
CA GLU A 355 -16.28 -0.05 19.22
C GLU A 355 -15.99 -1.30 18.37
N GLU A 356 -17.07 -1.99 18.00
CA GLU A 356 -17.04 -3.11 17.05
C GLU A 356 -17.47 -2.64 15.66
N TRP A 357 -16.73 -3.10 14.67
CA TRP A 357 -16.90 -2.77 13.26
C TRP A 357 -17.04 -4.05 12.45
N PRO A 358 -18.27 -4.58 12.30
CA PRO A 358 -18.50 -5.79 11.52
C PRO A 358 -18.13 -5.55 10.05
N LEU A 359 -17.52 -6.54 9.42
CA LEU A 359 -17.11 -6.48 8.02
C LEU A 359 -18.26 -6.94 7.12
N ASP A 360 -18.57 -6.16 6.10
CA ASP A 360 -19.59 -6.53 5.11
C ASP A 360 -18.96 -6.95 3.78
N PHE A 361 -18.92 -8.26 3.53
CA PHE A 361 -18.39 -8.82 2.28
C PHE A 361 -19.38 -8.76 1.11
N SER A 362 -20.64 -8.35 1.32
CA SER A 362 -21.62 -8.22 0.24
C SER A 362 -21.18 -7.23 -0.83
N ILE A 363 -20.58 -6.12 -0.42
CA ILE A 363 -20.11 -5.08 -1.33
C ILE A 363 -19.00 -5.59 -2.25
N ALA A 364 -18.26 -6.64 -1.89
CA ALA A 364 -17.22 -7.17 -2.76
C ALA A 364 -17.77 -7.84 -4.04
N LYS A 365 -19.08 -8.09 -4.13
CA LYS A 365 -19.72 -8.65 -5.32
C LYS A 365 -19.68 -7.66 -6.48
N ASP A 366 -19.51 -8.21 -7.68
CA ASP A 366 -19.60 -7.43 -8.93
C ASP A 366 -21.07 -7.19 -9.31
N GLY A 367 -21.40 -5.95 -9.63
CA GLY A 367 -22.72 -5.46 -9.97
C GLY A 367 -23.57 -5.25 -8.71
N ALA A 368 -24.25 -6.31 -8.30
CA ALA A 368 -25.21 -6.25 -7.19
C ALA A 368 -25.22 -7.55 -6.38
N GLU A 369 -25.49 -7.42 -5.09
CA GLU A 369 -25.88 -8.54 -4.26
C GLU A 369 -27.35 -8.85 -4.46
N GLY A 370 -27.69 -10.14 -4.58
CA GLY A 370 -29.07 -10.58 -4.65
C GLY A 370 -29.19 -12.08 -4.72
N ARG A 371 -30.41 -12.54 -4.99
CA ARG A 371 -30.74 -13.94 -5.22
C ARG A 371 -31.75 -14.06 -6.34
N TRP A 372 -31.72 -15.19 -7.04
CA TRP A 372 -32.74 -15.52 -8.02
C TRP A 372 -33.98 -16.07 -7.30
N GLU A 373 -35.12 -15.45 -7.53
CA GLU A 373 -36.43 -15.94 -7.11
C GLU A 373 -37.24 -16.26 -8.37
N GLY A 374 -37.21 -17.54 -8.79
CA GLY A 374 -37.73 -17.95 -10.10
C GLY A 374 -36.86 -17.40 -11.24
N ASP A 375 -37.49 -16.66 -12.15
CA ASP A 375 -36.82 -16.05 -13.32
C ASP A 375 -36.44 -14.57 -13.08
N GLU A 376 -36.62 -14.06 -11.86
CA GLU A 376 -36.30 -12.68 -11.48
C GLU A 376 -35.12 -12.63 -10.50
N PHE A 377 -34.19 -11.69 -10.73
CA PHE A 377 -33.12 -11.41 -9.78
C PHE A 377 -33.59 -10.36 -8.78
N VAL A 378 -33.73 -10.78 -7.52
CA VAL A 378 -34.07 -9.89 -6.42
C VAL A 378 -32.78 -9.32 -5.84
N MET A 379 -32.54 -8.05 -6.14
CA MET A 379 -31.42 -7.30 -5.57
C MET A 379 -31.64 -7.09 -4.07
N ILE A 380 -30.64 -7.44 -3.27
CA ILE A 380 -30.57 -7.25 -1.82
C ILE A 380 -29.72 -6.02 -1.48
N GLY A 381 -28.72 -5.71 -2.30
CA GLY A 381 -27.89 -4.51 -2.13
C GLY A 381 -26.97 -4.28 -3.32
N PRO A 382 -26.35 -3.09 -3.43
CA PRO A 382 -25.39 -2.79 -4.48
C PRO A 382 -24.04 -3.47 -4.22
N GLY A 383 -23.30 -3.76 -5.29
CA GLY A 383 -21.90 -4.18 -5.24
C GLY A 383 -20.94 -3.00 -5.36
N TRP A 384 -19.64 -3.29 -5.22
CA TRP A 384 -18.56 -2.29 -5.29
C TRP A 384 -18.55 -1.58 -6.64
N THR A 385 -18.73 -2.32 -7.74
CA THR A 385 -18.77 -1.72 -9.08
C THR A 385 -20.01 -0.86 -9.30
N GLY A 386 -21.12 -1.14 -8.61
CA GLY A 386 -22.28 -0.23 -8.56
C GLY A 386 -21.93 1.09 -7.88
N LEU A 387 -21.35 1.02 -6.67
CA LEU A 387 -20.86 2.21 -5.95
C LEU A 387 -19.91 3.04 -6.82
N VAL A 388 -18.93 2.41 -7.47
CA VAL A 388 -17.97 3.09 -8.35
C VAL A 388 -18.66 3.69 -9.58
N ALA A 389 -19.62 3.00 -10.18
CA ALA A 389 -20.37 3.51 -11.32
C ALA A 389 -21.17 4.77 -10.97
N ASP A 390 -21.88 4.78 -9.84
CA ASP A 390 -22.64 5.95 -9.39
C ASP A 390 -21.72 7.14 -9.06
N LEU A 391 -20.54 6.87 -8.48
CA LEU A 391 -19.56 7.92 -8.19
C LEU A 391 -18.94 8.51 -9.46
N LEU A 392 -18.64 7.68 -10.46
CA LEU A 392 -18.13 8.16 -11.76
C LEU A 392 -19.20 8.90 -12.55
N GLY A 393 -20.43 8.43 -12.47
CA GLY A 393 -21.55 8.91 -13.26
C GLY A 393 -21.63 8.29 -14.65
N PRO A 394 -22.68 8.66 -15.41
CA PRO A 394 -22.97 8.05 -16.68
C PRO A 394 -21.90 8.37 -17.73
N TRP A 395 -21.77 7.51 -18.74
CA TRP A 395 -20.89 7.78 -19.88
C TRP A 395 -21.37 9.00 -20.69
N ARG A 396 -22.69 9.19 -20.77
CA ARG A 396 -23.32 10.33 -21.44
C ARG A 396 -24.25 11.09 -20.51
N PRO A 397 -24.33 12.43 -20.60
CA PRO A 397 -25.23 13.23 -19.76
C PRO A 397 -26.71 12.84 -19.86
N GLU A 398 -27.14 12.24 -20.98
CA GLU A 398 -28.53 11.85 -21.20
C GLU A 398 -28.89 10.46 -20.65
N GLU A 399 -27.89 9.67 -20.23
CA GLU A 399 -28.11 8.36 -19.62
C GLU A 399 -28.63 8.52 -18.19
N LYS A 400 -29.65 7.73 -17.88
CA LYS A 400 -30.26 7.65 -16.54
C LYS A 400 -29.93 6.34 -15.83
N SER A 401 -28.95 5.59 -16.35
CA SER A 401 -28.56 4.31 -15.79
C SER A 401 -27.76 4.56 -14.53
N GLU A 402 -28.39 4.31 -13.38
CA GLU A 402 -27.79 4.40 -12.06
C GLU A 402 -27.87 3.02 -11.43
N SER A 403 -26.84 2.61 -10.70
CA SER A 403 -26.85 1.35 -9.95
C SER A 403 -27.68 1.46 -8.66
N GLY A 404 -27.92 2.70 -8.18
CA GLY A 404 -28.67 2.98 -6.96
C GLY A 404 -27.85 2.73 -5.68
N ALA A 405 -26.53 2.61 -5.81
CA ALA A 405 -25.61 2.43 -4.71
C ALA A 405 -25.36 3.70 -3.91
N VAL A 406 -25.40 4.87 -4.57
CA VAL A 406 -25.23 6.19 -3.95
C VAL A 406 -26.57 6.94 -4.01
N PRO A 407 -27.15 7.36 -2.86
CA PRO A 407 -28.37 8.14 -2.82
C PRO A 407 -28.29 9.44 -3.65
N GLU A 408 -29.41 9.89 -4.20
CA GLU A 408 -29.47 11.10 -5.05
C GLU A 408 -28.98 12.37 -4.34
N ASP A 409 -29.08 12.41 -3.02
CA ASP A 409 -28.69 13.55 -2.19
C ASP A 409 -27.28 13.42 -1.59
N GLU A 410 -26.48 12.49 -2.09
CA GLU A 410 -25.06 12.33 -1.77
C GLU A 410 -24.15 12.64 -2.99
N PRO A 411 -22.84 12.89 -2.77
CA PRO A 411 -21.90 13.12 -3.87
C PRO A 411 -21.84 11.95 -4.85
N ARG A 412 -22.26 12.19 -6.09
CA ARG A 412 -22.30 11.25 -7.20
C ARG A 412 -21.99 11.96 -8.51
N HIS A 413 -21.76 11.21 -9.59
CA HIS A 413 -21.46 11.76 -10.93
C HIS A 413 -20.28 12.73 -10.95
N LEU A 414 -19.26 12.44 -10.15
CA LEU A 414 -18.08 13.27 -9.97
C LEU A 414 -17.09 13.14 -11.15
N GLY A 415 -17.18 12.05 -11.89
CA GLY A 415 -16.22 11.71 -12.93
C GLY A 415 -14.83 11.37 -12.36
N PRO A 416 -13.92 10.89 -13.22
CA PRO A 416 -12.62 10.39 -12.79
C PRO A 416 -11.72 11.49 -12.21
N PHE A 417 -11.83 12.74 -12.69
CA PHE A 417 -10.94 13.82 -12.26
C PHE A 417 -11.27 14.37 -10.87
N ALA A 418 -12.55 14.57 -10.56
CA ALA A 418 -12.92 15.02 -9.22
C ALA A 418 -12.69 13.90 -8.19
N LEU A 419 -12.97 12.64 -8.54
CA LEU A 419 -12.61 11.50 -7.70
C LEU A 419 -11.11 11.43 -7.43
N ALA A 420 -10.27 11.52 -8.47
CA ALA A 420 -8.82 11.50 -8.31
C ALA A 420 -8.32 12.69 -7.46
N TYR A 421 -8.94 13.86 -7.59
CA TYR A 421 -8.62 15.02 -6.75
C TYR A 421 -8.95 14.75 -5.27
N LEU A 422 -10.13 14.23 -4.96
CA LEU A 422 -10.55 13.92 -3.60
C LEU A 422 -9.72 12.75 -2.99
N GLU A 423 -9.39 11.73 -3.79
CA GLU A 423 -8.44 10.68 -3.39
C GLU A 423 -7.08 11.28 -3.01
N ALA A 424 -6.59 12.24 -3.78
CA ALA A 424 -5.31 12.90 -3.51
C ALA A 424 -5.36 13.66 -2.17
N LEU A 425 -6.49 14.27 -1.81
CA LEU A 425 -6.62 14.97 -0.51
C LEU A 425 -6.48 14.00 0.67
N VAL A 426 -7.15 12.85 0.63
CA VAL A 426 -7.04 11.81 1.67
C VAL A 426 -5.62 11.29 1.75
N ARG A 427 -5.00 11.02 0.59
CA ARG A 427 -3.62 10.57 0.51
C ARG A 427 -2.63 11.58 1.10
N ILE A 428 -2.81 12.88 0.82
CA ILE A 428 -1.97 13.94 1.38
C ILE A 428 -2.17 14.05 2.90
N ALA A 429 -3.41 13.88 3.39
CA ALA A 429 -3.70 13.89 4.83
C ALA A 429 -2.96 12.76 5.58
N ASP A 430 -3.04 11.50 5.10
CA ASP A 430 -2.27 10.38 5.66
C ASP A 430 -0.76 10.67 5.62
N TRP A 431 -0.26 11.21 4.51
CA TRP A 431 1.17 11.50 4.36
C TRP A 431 1.65 12.53 5.36
N ARG A 432 0.89 13.60 5.58
CA ARG A 432 1.23 14.63 6.57
C ARG A 432 1.14 14.08 8.00
N ALA A 433 0.12 13.29 8.30
CA ALA A 433 -0.02 12.61 9.59
C ALA A 433 1.13 11.63 9.86
N SER A 434 1.61 10.94 8.82
CA SER A 434 2.76 10.02 8.91
C SER A 434 4.11 10.78 8.99
N GLU A 435 4.23 11.94 8.37
CA GLU A 435 5.46 12.76 8.47
C GLU A 435 5.59 13.41 9.86
N ARG A 436 4.46 13.78 10.47
CA ARG A 436 4.40 14.55 11.73
C ARG A 436 3.43 13.92 12.73
N PRO A 437 3.69 12.68 13.20
CA PRO A 437 2.80 12.02 14.14
C PRO A 437 2.75 12.78 15.48
N SER A 438 1.57 12.93 16.08
CA SER A 438 1.42 13.59 17.38
C SER A 438 2.06 12.77 18.51
N VAL A 439 2.02 11.44 18.37
CA VAL A 439 2.61 10.48 19.30
C VAL A 439 3.33 9.40 18.52
N SER A 440 4.61 9.20 18.81
CA SER A 440 5.40 8.10 18.24
C SER A 440 6.49 7.65 19.20
N VAL A 441 6.92 6.40 19.05
CA VAL A 441 8.06 5.85 19.77
C VAL A 441 9.07 5.31 18.77
N LYS A 442 10.31 5.82 18.82
CA LYS A 442 11.40 5.36 17.95
C LYS A 442 12.17 4.18 18.59
N PRO A 443 12.63 3.19 17.82
CA PRO A 443 13.55 2.14 18.29
C PRO A 443 14.71 2.67 19.11
N SER A 444 15.37 3.72 18.62
CA SER A 444 16.53 4.33 19.27
C SER A 444 16.27 4.88 20.68
N ARG A 445 15.02 5.20 21.00
CA ARG A 445 14.62 5.80 22.28
C ARG A 445 14.21 4.76 23.33
N MET A 446 13.77 3.57 22.93
CA MET A 446 13.41 2.51 23.88
C MET A 446 14.63 1.96 24.61
N ASN A 447 15.76 1.82 23.93
CA ASN A 447 17.02 1.34 24.53
C ASN A 447 17.58 2.29 25.62
N ARG A 448 17.14 3.55 25.69
CA ARG A 448 17.58 4.49 26.72
C ARG A 448 16.80 4.38 28.03
N ARG A 449 15.71 3.59 28.08
CA ARG A 449 14.73 3.65 29.18
C ARG A 449 14.81 2.45 30.12
N GLY A 450 15.69 2.60 31.11
CA GLY A 450 15.36 2.23 32.49
C GLY A 450 14.46 3.25 33.19
N GLU A 451 14.04 4.35 32.53
CA GLU A 451 13.21 5.41 33.13
C GLU A 451 12.08 5.85 32.18
N SER A 452 10.90 6.01 32.75
CA SER A 452 9.61 6.32 32.15
C SER A 452 9.57 7.64 31.34
N GLY A 453 8.69 7.72 30.35
CA GLY A 453 8.18 9.02 29.89
C GLY A 453 7.74 9.09 28.43
N ILE A 454 6.54 8.66 28.05
CA ILE A 454 5.98 8.94 26.70
C ILE A 454 6.16 10.45 26.42
N GLU A 455 6.90 10.80 25.35
CA GLU A 455 7.02 12.20 24.93
C GLU A 455 5.80 12.53 24.09
N VAL A 456 4.99 13.47 24.59
CA VAL A 456 3.94 14.14 23.81
C VAL A 456 4.63 15.29 23.07
N SER A 457 4.82 15.16 21.75
CA SER A 457 5.22 16.29 20.93
C SER A 457 4.07 17.30 20.88
N HIS A 458 4.15 18.35 21.69
CA HIS A 458 3.24 19.48 21.59
C HIS A 458 3.64 20.28 20.35
N GLY A 459 2.93 20.06 19.24
CA GLY A 459 2.91 21.02 18.15
C GLY A 459 2.39 22.35 18.68
N VAL A 460 3.08 23.44 18.31
CA VAL A 460 2.72 24.81 18.67
C VAL A 460 1.30 25.08 18.18
N MET A 461 0.33 25.09 19.11
CA MET A 461 -0.95 25.73 18.88
C MET A 461 -0.71 27.24 18.87
N THR A 462 -0.76 27.85 17.69
CA THR A 462 -0.96 29.29 17.60
C THR A 462 -2.38 29.58 18.06
N GLU A 463 -2.52 30.22 19.21
CA GLU A 463 -3.77 30.77 19.72
C GLU A 463 -4.38 31.69 18.66
N VAL A 464 -5.62 31.38 18.26
CA VAL A 464 -6.48 32.31 17.51
C VAL A 464 -7.10 33.26 18.55
N PRO A 465 -6.93 34.59 18.42
CA PRO A 465 -7.59 35.51 19.34
C PRO A 465 -9.11 35.49 19.12
N SER A 466 -9.82 35.51 20.24
CA SER A 466 -11.28 35.55 20.45
C SER A 466 -12.10 36.35 19.45
#